data_AF-A0A7Y5TBB4-F1
#
_entry.id   AF-A0A7Y5TBB4-F1
#
_cell.length_a   1.000
_cell.length_b   1.000
_cell.length_c   1.000
_cell.angle_alpha   90.00
_cell.angle_beta   90.00
_cell.angle_gamma   90.00
#
_symmetry.space_group_name_H-M   'P 1'
#
loop_
_entity.id
_entity.type
_entity.pdbx_description
1 polymer ?
#
loop_
_entity_poly.entity_id
_entity_poly.type
_entity_poly.pdbx_seq_one_letter_code
_entity_poly.pdbx_strand_id
1 'polypeptide(L)'
;IQAVEQLTMTTLRNIVGGMDLEETLTSRDNINSRLRGVLDEATGKWGIRVNRVELKGIDPPPSIKDSMEKQMRADRDKRAAILTAEGQRQSAILTAEGSKQAAILSAEGARESQILRAQADRESSILRAQGEGQAIQTVFQAIHDGQPDQSLLAYQYLQMMPKIAEGDANKVWIVPSEIGKALEGLGSTMNSLRGIPDDVEGPRKRVDMGSPVPDVPADRTLQTTHDEVAAAIAAAEASSNLHGSREALGSDAGPIAAPADEPAPETKGDPGEPPAQ
;
A
#
# COMPACT_ATOMS: atom_id res chain seq x y z
N ILE A 1 58.37 7.04 -59.43
CA ILE A 1 57.90 6.64 -58.08
C ILE A 1 58.07 7.78 -57.08
N GLN A 2 59.26 8.37 -56.93
CA GLN A 2 59.50 9.52 -56.04
C GLN A 2 58.53 10.70 -56.24
N ALA A 3 58.13 11.00 -57.49
CA ALA A 3 57.16 12.06 -57.76
C ALA A 3 55.75 11.79 -57.18
N VAL A 4 55.30 10.53 -57.17
CA VAL A 4 54.02 10.12 -56.58
C VAL A 4 54.09 10.20 -55.05
N GLU A 5 55.20 9.77 -54.46
CA GLU A 5 55.43 9.84 -53.02
C GLU A 5 55.41 11.28 -52.49
N GLN A 6 56.07 12.22 -53.19
CA GLN A 6 56.08 13.64 -52.83
C GLN A 6 54.69 14.28 -52.98
N LEU A 7 53.95 13.90 -54.02
CA LEU A 7 52.57 14.32 -54.21
C LEU A 7 51.68 13.79 -53.06
N THR A 8 51.80 12.52 -52.69
CA THR A 8 51.06 11.94 -51.55
C THR A 8 51.39 12.64 -50.24
N MET A 9 52.67 12.92 -49.96
CA MET A 9 53.07 13.60 -48.73
C MET A 9 52.52 15.03 -48.65
N THR A 10 52.55 15.77 -49.76
CA THR A 10 52.04 17.15 -49.83
C THR A 10 50.53 17.20 -49.68
N THR A 11 49.81 16.34 -50.40
CA THR A 11 48.35 16.24 -50.31
C THR A 11 47.89 15.82 -48.93
N LEU A 12 48.55 14.82 -48.33
CA LEU A 12 48.26 14.37 -46.97
C LEU A 12 48.47 15.51 -45.96
N ARG A 13 49.58 16.26 -46.08
CA ARG A 13 49.85 17.42 -45.21
C ARG A 13 48.77 18.50 -45.33
N ASN A 14 48.31 18.80 -46.54
CA ASN A 14 47.27 19.83 -46.76
C ASN A 14 45.91 19.39 -46.19
N ILE A 15 45.53 18.12 -46.36
CA ILE A 15 44.26 17.61 -45.83
C ILE A 15 44.29 17.61 -44.30
N VAL A 16 45.36 17.08 -43.69
CA VAL A 16 45.50 17.02 -42.23
C VAL A 16 45.66 18.41 -41.62
N GLY A 17 46.34 19.33 -42.30
CA GLY A 17 46.52 20.71 -41.83
C GLY A 17 45.24 21.54 -41.75
N GLY A 18 44.15 21.09 -42.39
CA GLY A 18 42.83 21.74 -42.36
C GLY A 18 41.81 21.09 -41.43
N MET A 19 42.19 20.05 -40.68
CA MET A 19 41.31 19.29 -39.78
C MET A 19 41.72 19.48 -38.32
N ASP A 20 40.76 19.40 -37.40
CA ASP A 20 41.05 19.36 -35.98
C ASP A 20 41.74 18.03 -35.61
N LEU A 21 42.52 18.05 -34.53
CA LEU A 21 43.25 16.86 -34.07
C LEU A 21 42.31 15.67 -33.78
N GLU A 22 41.18 15.94 -33.12
CA GLU A 22 40.18 14.90 -32.79
C GLU A 22 39.50 14.35 -34.05
N GLU A 23 39.19 15.22 -35.01
CA GLU A 23 38.63 14.84 -36.31
C GLU A 23 39.63 14.00 -37.10
N THR A 24 40.91 14.35 -37.06
CA THR A 24 41.99 13.62 -37.76
C THR A 24 42.13 12.20 -37.22
N LEU A 25 41.95 12.00 -35.91
CA LEU A 25 42.05 10.68 -35.25
C LEU A 25 40.82 9.80 -35.48
N THR A 26 39.64 10.41 -35.59
CA THR A 26 38.35 9.70 -35.67
C THR A 26 37.89 9.46 -37.12
N SER A 27 38.20 10.39 -38.04
CA SER A 27 37.67 10.43 -39.41
C SER A 27 38.66 9.93 -40.47
N ARG A 28 39.30 8.78 -40.25
CA ARG A 28 40.31 8.22 -41.17
C ARG A 28 39.77 7.94 -42.57
N ASP A 29 38.53 7.49 -42.68
CA ASP A 29 37.88 7.20 -43.97
C ASP A 29 37.66 8.46 -44.81
N ASN A 30 37.40 9.59 -44.15
CA ASN A 30 37.29 10.89 -44.81
C ASN A 30 38.65 11.30 -45.41
N ILE A 31 39.74 11.12 -44.66
CA ILE A 31 41.10 11.39 -45.17
C ILE A 31 41.44 10.44 -46.33
N ASN A 32 41.14 9.14 -46.21
CA ASN A 32 41.40 8.14 -47.25
C ASN A 32 40.67 8.48 -48.56
N SER A 33 39.40 8.86 -48.48
CA SER A 33 38.58 9.19 -49.66
C SER A 33 39.06 10.49 -50.35
N ARG A 34 39.34 11.55 -49.58
CA ARG A 34 39.90 12.81 -50.09
C ARG A 34 41.27 12.61 -50.72
N LEU A 35 42.15 11.86 -50.06
CA LEU A 35 43.50 11.58 -50.54
C LEU A 35 43.46 10.73 -51.83
N ARG A 36 42.58 9.73 -51.91
CA ARG A 36 42.36 8.95 -53.15
C ARG A 36 41.90 9.83 -54.30
N GLY A 37 40.93 10.71 -54.07
CA GLY A 37 40.39 11.60 -55.12
C GLY A 37 41.46 12.50 -55.72
N VAL A 38 42.22 13.21 -54.88
CA VAL A 38 43.28 14.11 -55.33
C VAL A 38 44.43 13.36 -56.01
N LEU A 39 44.79 12.18 -55.50
CA LEU A 39 45.87 11.38 -56.10
C LEU A 39 45.47 10.81 -57.45
N ASP A 40 44.26 10.25 -57.60
CA ASP A 40 43.81 9.66 -58.86
C ASP A 40 43.73 10.71 -59.99
N GLU A 41 43.23 11.92 -59.68
CA GLU A 41 43.17 13.04 -60.62
C GLU A 41 44.57 13.45 -61.09
N ALA A 42 45.52 13.60 -60.15
CA ALA A 42 46.87 14.05 -60.44
C ALA A 42 47.72 12.98 -61.15
N THR A 43 47.57 11.70 -60.78
CA THR A 43 48.33 10.58 -61.41
C THR A 43 47.74 10.12 -62.74
N GLY A 44 46.50 10.47 -63.05
CA GLY A 44 45.88 10.18 -64.34
C GLY A 44 46.68 10.72 -65.54
N LYS A 45 47.33 11.88 -65.39
CA LYS A 45 48.23 12.47 -66.42
C LYS A 45 49.48 11.63 -66.70
N TRP A 46 49.83 10.74 -65.77
CA TRP A 46 50.97 9.82 -65.89
C TRP A 46 50.53 8.39 -66.29
N GLY A 47 49.23 8.17 -66.53
CA GLY A 47 48.69 6.85 -66.89
C GLY A 47 48.61 5.86 -65.72
N ILE A 48 48.67 6.34 -64.48
CA ILE A 48 48.62 5.52 -63.26
C ILE A 48 47.25 5.69 -62.59
N ARG A 49 46.54 4.58 -62.35
CA ARG A 49 45.28 4.56 -61.61
C ARG A 49 45.49 4.21 -60.14
N VAL A 50 44.85 4.96 -59.24
CA VAL A 50 44.96 4.73 -57.80
C VAL A 50 43.75 3.92 -57.31
N ASN A 51 43.96 2.63 -57.07
CA ASN A 51 42.86 1.73 -56.67
C ASN A 51 42.38 2.01 -55.23
N ARG A 52 43.30 2.15 -54.26
CA ARG A 52 42.97 2.32 -52.84
C ARG A 52 44.08 3.04 -52.10
N VAL A 53 43.70 3.90 -51.15
CA VAL A 53 44.61 4.57 -50.22
C VAL A 53 44.13 4.29 -48.80
N GLU A 54 45.05 3.89 -47.94
CA GLU A 54 44.76 3.64 -46.53
C GLU A 54 45.81 4.27 -45.64
N LEU A 55 45.35 5.00 -44.63
CA LEU A 55 46.18 5.44 -43.52
C LEU A 55 46.51 4.26 -42.59
N LYS A 56 47.81 4.05 -42.35
CA LYS A 56 48.29 3.05 -41.41
C LYS A 56 47.97 3.40 -39.95
N GLY A 57 48.13 4.67 -39.59
CA GLY A 57 47.91 5.19 -38.24
C GLY A 57 48.40 6.62 -38.11
N ILE A 58 47.92 7.32 -37.09
CA ILE A 58 48.36 8.68 -36.74
C ILE A 58 48.88 8.61 -35.32
N ASP A 59 50.17 8.87 -35.16
CA ASP A 59 50.84 8.86 -33.86
C ASP A 59 51.19 10.29 -33.44
N PRO A 60 50.37 10.92 -32.58
CA PRO A 60 50.73 12.21 -32.02
C PRO A 60 51.92 12.08 -31.06
N PRO A 61 52.70 13.15 -30.87
CA PRO A 61 53.81 13.15 -29.93
C PRO A 61 53.31 12.96 -28.48
N PRO A 62 54.15 12.43 -27.56
CA PRO A 62 53.73 12.09 -26.19
C PRO A 62 53.08 13.25 -25.42
N SER A 63 53.59 14.48 -25.58
CA SER A 63 53.05 15.67 -24.92
C SER A 63 51.59 15.97 -25.25
N ILE A 64 51.16 15.65 -26.48
CA ILE A 64 49.77 15.82 -26.92
C ILE A 64 48.90 14.68 -26.39
N LYS A 65 49.40 13.43 -26.39
CA LYS A 65 48.70 12.27 -25.81
C LYS A 65 48.38 12.51 -24.33
N ASP A 66 49.36 12.99 -23.56
CA ASP A 66 49.18 13.28 -22.13
C ASP A 66 48.17 14.41 -21.87
N SER A 67 48.19 15.44 -22.71
CA SER A 67 47.25 16.57 -22.62
C SER A 67 45.83 16.13 -22.95
N MET A 68 45.65 15.29 -23.97
CA MET A 68 44.38 14.71 -24.33
C MET A 68 43.85 13.76 -23.25
N GLU A 69 44.70 12.92 -22.64
CA GLU A 69 44.27 12.03 -21.55
C GLU A 69 43.77 12.85 -20.36
N LYS A 70 44.50 13.90 -19.97
CA LYS A 70 44.08 14.82 -18.90
C LYS A 70 42.76 15.50 -19.22
N GLN A 71 42.60 16.00 -20.44
CA GLN A 71 41.36 16.66 -20.87
C GLN A 71 40.19 15.68 -20.91
N MET A 72 40.38 14.47 -21.44
CA MET A 72 39.35 13.43 -21.50
C MET A 72 38.95 12.94 -20.10
N ARG A 73 39.92 12.77 -19.19
CA ARG A 73 39.64 12.45 -17.79
C ARG A 73 38.81 13.57 -17.15
N ALA A 74 39.21 14.82 -17.31
CA ALA A 74 38.46 15.96 -16.78
C ALA A 74 37.04 16.08 -17.34
N ASP A 75 36.83 15.87 -18.65
CA ASP A 75 35.49 15.90 -19.24
C ASP A 75 34.62 14.74 -18.75
N ARG A 76 35.19 13.53 -18.63
CA ARG A 76 34.49 12.38 -18.04
C ARG A 76 34.13 12.62 -16.59
N ASP A 77 35.06 13.11 -15.78
CA ASP A 77 34.82 13.41 -14.36
C ASP A 77 33.75 14.49 -14.21
N LYS A 78 33.79 15.54 -15.04
CA LYS A 78 32.76 16.58 -15.09
C LYS A 78 31.39 15.99 -15.44
N ARG A 79 31.30 15.15 -16.47
CA ARG A 79 30.04 14.51 -16.88
C ARG A 79 29.52 13.58 -15.79
N ALA A 80 30.39 12.78 -15.18
CA ALA A 80 30.03 11.88 -14.08
C ALA A 80 29.51 12.68 -12.87
N ALA A 81 30.14 13.80 -12.52
CA ALA A 81 29.70 14.67 -11.42
C ALA A 81 28.31 15.29 -11.71
N ILE A 82 28.08 15.78 -12.93
CA ILE A 82 26.78 16.33 -13.34
C ILE A 82 25.69 15.25 -13.26
N LEU A 83 25.95 14.07 -13.84
CA LEU A 83 24.98 12.97 -13.83
C LEU A 83 24.66 12.50 -12.40
N THR A 84 25.68 12.43 -11.54
CA THR A 84 25.49 12.07 -10.13
C THR A 84 24.64 13.12 -9.40
N ALA A 85 24.93 14.40 -9.59
CA ALA A 85 24.15 15.49 -8.97
C ALA A 85 22.70 15.51 -9.45
N GLU A 86 22.48 15.25 -10.74
CA GLU A 86 21.13 15.17 -11.31
C GLU A 86 20.36 13.96 -10.79
N GLY A 87 21.01 12.79 -10.69
CA GLY A 87 20.43 11.60 -10.06
C GLY A 87 20.06 11.83 -8.60
N GLN A 88 20.92 12.48 -7.81
CA GLN A 88 20.63 12.84 -6.43
C GLN A 88 19.45 13.80 -6.31
N ARG A 89 19.39 14.83 -7.16
CA ARG A 89 18.28 15.77 -7.21
C ARG A 89 16.97 15.06 -7.53
N GLN A 90 16.96 14.21 -8.56
CA GLN A 90 15.77 13.48 -8.97
C GLN A 90 15.30 12.51 -7.88
N SER A 91 16.24 11.79 -7.24
CA SER A 91 15.93 10.91 -6.11
C SER A 91 15.32 11.67 -4.92
N ALA A 92 15.87 12.84 -4.58
CA ALA A 92 15.35 13.68 -3.50
C ALA A 92 13.93 14.21 -3.81
N ILE A 93 13.68 14.62 -5.06
CA ILE A 93 12.35 15.06 -5.50
C ILE A 93 11.34 13.92 -5.38
N LEU A 94 11.64 12.74 -5.93
CA LEU A 94 10.75 11.58 -5.87
C LEU A 94 10.47 11.14 -4.44
N THR A 95 11.48 11.19 -3.56
CA THR A 95 11.32 10.86 -2.14
C THR A 95 10.40 11.87 -1.44
N ALA A 96 10.57 13.16 -1.70
CA ALA A 96 9.73 14.21 -1.15
C ALA A 96 8.29 14.13 -1.66
N GLU A 97 8.10 13.85 -2.95
CA GLU A 97 6.78 13.65 -3.56
C GLU A 97 6.09 12.41 -2.99
N GLY A 98 6.80 11.29 -2.88
CA GLY A 98 6.29 10.08 -2.24
C GLY A 98 5.88 10.32 -0.78
N SER A 99 6.72 11.04 -0.02
CA SER A 99 6.43 11.40 1.38
C SER A 99 5.20 12.30 1.50
N LYS A 100 5.07 13.29 0.61
CA LYS A 100 3.89 14.17 0.54
C LYS A 100 2.63 13.36 0.24
N GLN A 101 2.68 12.48 -0.76
CA GLN A 101 1.54 11.67 -1.16
C GLN A 101 1.13 10.70 -0.04
N ALA A 102 2.10 10.06 0.62
CA ALA A 102 1.85 9.18 1.75
C ALA A 102 1.20 9.93 2.93
N ALA A 103 1.65 11.16 3.21
CA ALA A 103 1.06 12.00 4.26
C ALA A 103 -0.38 12.41 3.94
N ILE A 104 -0.68 12.75 2.68
CA ILE A 104 -2.04 13.07 2.23
C ILE A 104 -2.95 11.85 2.38
N LEU A 105 -2.55 10.70 1.84
CA LEU A 105 -3.33 9.46 1.92
C LEU A 105 -3.58 9.02 3.37
N SER A 106 -2.57 9.16 4.24
CA SER A 106 -2.74 8.88 5.68
C SER A 106 -3.73 9.83 6.34
N ALA A 107 -3.69 11.13 6.02
CA ALA A 107 -4.63 12.11 6.55
C ALA A 107 -6.06 11.87 6.06
N GLU A 108 -6.23 11.53 4.78
CA GLU A 108 -7.51 11.16 4.18
C GLU A 108 -8.09 9.90 4.82
N GLY A 109 -7.28 8.83 4.93
CA GLY A 109 -7.71 7.60 5.59
C GLY A 109 -8.06 7.80 7.07
N ALA A 110 -7.30 8.65 7.79
CA ALA A 110 -7.63 8.99 9.18
C ALA A 110 -8.98 9.74 9.28
N ARG A 111 -9.24 10.69 8.38
CA ARG A 111 -10.52 11.41 8.32
C ARG A 111 -11.68 10.47 8.01
N GLU A 112 -11.53 9.62 7.00
CA GLU A 112 -12.55 8.65 6.60
C GLU A 112 -12.84 7.67 7.74
N SER A 113 -11.79 7.14 8.37
CA SER A 113 -11.94 6.26 9.54
C SER A 113 -12.68 6.93 10.69
N GLN A 114 -12.42 8.22 10.97
CA GLN A 114 -13.14 8.96 12.00
C GLN A 114 -14.63 9.14 11.65
N ILE A 115 -14.95 9.42 10.39
CA ILE A 115 -16.34 9.56 9.92
C ILE A 115 -17.07 8.23 10.07
N LEU A 116 -16.47 7.13 9.59
CA LEU A 116 -17.06 5.80 9.66
C LEU A 116 -17.29 5.36 11.11
N ARG A 117 -16.34 5.63 12.02
CA ARG A 117 -16.53 5.37 13.46
C ARG A 117 -17.69 6.19 14.03
N ALA A 118 -17.74 7.48 13.76
CA ALA A 118 -18.83 8.34 14.25
C ALA A 118 -20.21 7.91 13.70
N GLN A 119 -20.26 7.42 12.46
CA GLN A 119 -21.47 6.86 11.86
C GLN A 119 -21.88 5.55 12.54
N ALA A 120 -20.93 4.63 12.75
CA ALA A 120 -21.17 3.36 13.43
C ALA A 120 -21.64 3.57 14.88
N ASP A 121 -21.04 4.51 15.61
CA ASP A 121 -21.43 4.85 16.98
C ASP A 121 -22.87 5.40 17.02
N ARG A 122 -23.22 6.29 16.08
CA ARG A 122 -24.57 6.82 15.95
C ARG A 122 -25.56 5.69 15.66
N GLU A 123 -25.29 4.85 14.67
CA GLU A 123 -26.16 3.75 14.28
C GLU A 123 -26.35 2.76 15.44
N SER A 124 -25.27 2.38 16.13
CA SER A 124 -25.31 1.55 17.34
C SER A 124 -26.20 2.16 18.43
N SER A 125 -26.11 3.48 18.65
CA SER A 125 -26.94 4.17 19.65
C SER A 125 -28.44 4.15 19.29
N ILE A 126 -28.77 4.32 18.00
CA ILE A 126 -30.15 4.28 17.50
C ILE A 126 -30.72 2.88 17.65
N LEU A 127 -29.97 1.86 17.21
CA LEU A 127 -30.40 0.46 17.31
C LEU A 127 -30.61 0.04 18.77
N ARG A 128 -29.73 0.48 19.69
CA ARG A 128 -29.89 0.22 21.12
C ARG A 128 -31.16 0.88 21.67
N ALA A 129 -31.37 2.17 21.39
CA ALA A 129 -32.56 2.89 21.84
C ALA A 129 -33.86 2.28 21.28
N GLN A 130 -33.86 1.84 20.02
CA GLN A 130 -34.98 1.12 19.41
C GLN A 130 -35.25 -0.22 20.09
N GLY A 131 -34.19 -1.01 20.33
CA GLY A 131 -34.30 -2.30 21.02
C GLY A 131 -34.84 -2.15 22.45
N GLU A 132 -34.35 -1.14 23.20
CA GLU A 132 -34.87 -0.81 24.53
C GLU A 132 -36.33 -0.37 24.49
N GLY A 133 -36.70 0.51 23.55
CA GLY A 133 -38.09 0.93 23.35
C GLY A 133 -39.02 -0.23 23.05
N GLN A 134 -38.60 -1.15 22.17
CA GLN A 134 -39.36 -2.35 21.84
C GLN A 134 -39.47 -3.29 23.05
N ALA A 135 -38.39 -3.51 23.80
CA ALA A 135 -38.42 -4.31 25.02
C ALA A 135 -39.39 -3.74 26.06
N ILE A 136 -39.36 -2.42 26.28
CA ILE A 136 -40.30 -1.72 27.18
C ILE A 136 -41.74 -1.90 26.67
N GLN A 137 -41.98 -1.74 25.37
CA GLN A 137 -43.30 -1.91 24.76
C GLN A 137 -43.84 -3.34 24.99
N THR A 138 -43.00 -4.36 24.79
CA THR A 138 -43.38 -5.76 25.01
C THR A 138 -43.71 -6.04 26.46
N VAL A 139 -42.87 -5.58 27.40
CA VAL A 139 -43.12 -5.75 28.84
C VAL A 139 -44.39 -4.99 29.26
N PHE A 140 -44.58 -3.77 28.79
CA PHE A 140 -45.76 -2.95 29.10
C PHE A 140 -47.06 -3.62 28.64
N GLN A 141 -47.08 -4.17 27.43
CA GLN A 141 -48.23 -4.90 26.91
C GLN A 141 -48.48 -6.19 27.72
N ALA A 142 -47.44 -6.97 28.01
CA ALA A 142 -47.57 -8.18 28.83
C ALA A 142 -48.13 -7.89 30.24
N ILE A 143 -47.74 -6.75 30.84
CA ILE A 143 -48.30 -6.30 32.13
C ILE A 143 -49.77 -5.92 31.98
N HIS A 144 -50.14 -5.14 30.96
CA HIS A 144 -51.54 -4.74 30.76
C HIS A 144 -52.47 -5.92 30.48
N ASP A 145 -52.02 -6.87 29.65
CA ASP A 145 -52.76 -8.09 29.34
C ASP A 145 -52.97 -8.97 30.59
N GLY A 146 -52.03 -8.93 31.53
CA GLY A 146 -52.10 -9.65 32.79
C GLY A 146 -53.01 -9.03 33.86
N GLN A 147 -53.55 -7.82 33.64
CA GLN A 147 -54.43 -7.09 34.56
C GLN A 147 -54.00 -7.17 36.04
N PRO A 148 -52.82 -6.63 36.42
CA PRO A 148 -52.30 -6.77 37.77
C PRO A 148 -53.18 -6.07 38.81
N ASP A 149 -53.36 -6.73 39.96
CA ASP A 149 -54.07 -6.18 41.11
C ASP A 149 -53.29 -5.01 41.76
N GLN A 150 -54.02 -4.04 42.32
CA GLN A 150 -53.48 -2.82 42.94
C GLN A 150 -52.49 -3.16 44.08
N SER A 151 -52.72 -4.26 44.78
CA SER A 151 -51.88 -4.78 45.86
C SER A 151 -50.49 -5.21 45.37
N LEU A 152 -50.40 -5.76 44.16
CA LEU A 152 -49.15 -6.23 43.56
C LEU A 152 -48.26 -5.04 43.14
N LEU A 153 -48.86 -4.00 42.56
CA LEU A 153 -48.15 -2.77 42.18
C LEU A 153 -47.56 -2.06 43.41
N ALA A 154 -48.30 -2.03 44.52
CA ALA A 154 -47.82 -1.47 45.79
C ALA A 154 -46.61 -2.24 46.35
N TYR A 155 -46.63 -3.58 46.26
CA TYR A 155 -45.49 -4.41 46.65
C TYR A 155 -44.27 -4.21 45.75
N GLN A 156 -44.46 -4.14 44.42
CA GLN A 156 -43.38 -3.88 43.47
C GLN A 156 -42.74 -2.49 43.69
N TYR A 157 -43.56 -1.48 43.98
CA TYR A 157 -43.09 -0.13 44.33
C TYR A 157 -42.22 -0.15 45.60
N LEU A 158 -42.64 -0.89 46.63
CA LEU A 158 -41.87 -1.03 47.88
C LEU A 158 -40.56 -1.81 47.67
N GLN A 159 -40.51 -2.74 46.70
CA GLN A 159 -39.28 -3.40 46.27
C GLN A 159 -38.33 -2.52 45.44
N MET A 160 -38.84 -1.48 44.75
CA MET A 160 -38.01 -0.54 43.99
C MET A 160 -37.40 0.55 44.88
N MET A 161 -37.97 0.82 46.06
CA MET A 161 -37.48 1.81 47.03
C MET A 161 -35.99 1.67 47.38
N PRO A 162 -35.43 0.47 47.64
CA PRO A 162 -34.00 0.32 47.90
C PRO A 162 -33.13 0.74 46.71
N LYS A 163 -33.52 0.41 45.47
CA LYS A 163 -32.77 0.80 44.25
C LYS A 163 -32.78 2.31 44.00
N ILE A 164 -33.82 3.00 44.45
CA ILE A 164 -33.91 4.48 44.42
C ILE A 164 -33.02 5.09 45.53
N ALA A 165 -32.85 4.39 46.66
CA ALA A 165 -31.98 4.83 47.76
C ALA A 165 -30.48 4.66 47.47
N GLU A 166 -30.10 3.75 46.57
CA GLU A 166 -28.70 3.45 46.22
C GLU A 166 -28.08 4.38 45.14
N GLY A 167 -28.85 5.25 44.49
CA GLY A 167 -28.36 6.15 43.43
C GLY A 167 -27.72 7.44 43.96
N ASP A 168 -26.58 7.85 43.39
CA ASP A 168 -25.74 9.00 43.79
C ASP A 168 -26.42 10.38 43.87
N ALA A 169 -27.66 10.54 43.38
CA ALA A 169 -28.40 11.80 43.33
C ALA A 169 -29.30 12.08 44.57
N ASN A 170 -29.30 11.24 45.60
CA ASN A 170 -30.32 11.26 46.65
C ASN A 170 -29.90 11.92 47.99
N LYS A 171 -29.29 13.12 47.95
CA LYS A 171 -28.85 13.83 49.18
C LYS A 171 -29.84 14.86 49.73
N VAL A 172 -30.97 15.12 49.07
CA VAL A 172 -31.96 16.11 49.54
C VAL A 172 -33.35 15.50 49.58
N TRP A 173 -33.72 15.01 50.76
CA TRP A 173 -35.06 14.54 51.11
C TRP A 173 -35.94 15.76 51.42
N ILE A 174 -36.71 16.23 50.44
CA ILE A 174 -37.85 17.12 50.69
C ILE A 174 -39.09 16.27 50.53
N VAL A 175 -39.79 16.02 51.63
CA VAL A 175 -41.16 15.48 51.57
C VAL A 175 -42.05 16.62 51.09
N PRO A 176 -42.62 16.57 49.87
CA PRO A 176 -43.68 17.49 49.52
C PRO A 176 -44.83 17.23 50.50
N SER A 177 -45.35 18.27 51.15
CA SER A 177 -46.51 18.21 52.04
C SER A 177 -47.77 17.60 51.41
N GLU A 178 -47.74 17.34 50.10
CA GLU A 178 -48.74 16.60 49.34
C GLU A 178 -48.72 15.09 49.62
N ILE A 179 -47.57 14.50 49.98
CA ILE A 179 -47.46 13.07 50.37
C ILE A 179 -48.18 12.81 51.69
N GLY A 180 -48.08 13.74 52.66
CA GLY A 180 -48.84 13.66 53.91
C GLY A 180 -50.36 13.69 53.67
N LYS A 181 -50.81 14.55 52.75
CA LYS A 181 -52.24 14.65 52.36
C LYS A 181 -52.72 13.42 51.58
N ALA A 182 -51.88 12.86 50.72
CA ALA A 182 -52.18 11.62 50.00
C ALA A 182 -52.25 10.42 50.97
N LEU A 183 -51.41 10.36 52.01
CA LEU A 183 -51.47 9.34 53.07
C LEU A 183 -52.69 9.52 53.99
N GLU A 184 -53.11 10.75 54.30
CA GLU A 184 -54.38 11.01 55.01
C GLU A 184 -55.58 10.56 54.16
N GLY A 185 -55.56 10.83 52.86
CA GLY A 185 -56.53 10.31 51.89
C GLY A 185 -56.57 8.78 51.89
N LEU A 186 -55.40 8.13 51.89
CA LEU A 186 -55.24 6.67 51.92
C LEU A 186 -55.69 6.05 53.26
N GLY A 187 -55.49 6.75 54.38
CA GLY A 187 -56.00 6.35 55.69
C GLY A 187 -57.52 6.43 55.79
N SER A 188 -58.14 7.42 55.14
CA SER A 188 -59.61 7.55 55.07
C SER A 188 -60.27 6.55 54.12
N THR A 189 -59.59 6.15 53.04
CA THR A 189 -60.05 5.08 52.15
C THR A 189 -59.81 3.71 52.76
N MET A 190 -58.77 3.50 53.57
CA MET A 190 -58.55 2.27 54.33
C MET A 190 -59.60 2.05 55.43
N ASN A 191 -60.17 3.11 55.99
CA ASN A 191 -61.34 3.00 56.87
C ASN A 191 -62.67 2.84 56.09
N SER A 192 -62.64 3.01 54.76
CA SER A 192 -63.77 2.76 53.84
C SER A 192 -63.63 1.44 53.06
N LEU A 193 -62.54 0.70 53.25
CA LEU A 193 -62.21 -0.57 52.60
C LEU A 193 -62.86 -1.79 53.31
N ARG A 194 -64.16 -1.70 53.60
CA ARG A 194 -65.02 -2.87 53.81
C ARG A 194 -66.00 -2.94 52.64
N GLY A 195 -65.49 -3.25 51.46
CA GLY A 195 -66.31 -3.44 50.27
C GLY A 195 -65.60 -3.03 48.98
N ILE A 196 -64.69 -3.89 48.51
CA ILE A 196 -64.31 -3.93 47.09
C ILE A 196 -64.83 -5.28 46.56
N PRO A 197 -65.55 -5.32 45.42
CA PRO A 197 -65.89 -6.56 44.73
C PRO A 197 -64.64 -7.17 44.06
N ASP A 198 -64.46 -8.48 44.21
CA ASP A 198 -63.26 -9.24 43.78
C ASP A 198 -63.23 -9.62 42.30
N ASP A 199 -64.19 -9.23 41.46
CA ASP A 199 -64.23 -9.66 40.04
C ASP A 199 -64.45 -8.51 39.06
N VAL A 200 -63.45 -8.30 38.18
CA VAL A 200 -63.58 -7.50 36.95
C VAL A 200 -63.77 -8.45 35.76
N GLU A 201 -65.01 -8.90 35.57
CA GLU A 201 -65.37 -9.79 34.48
C GLU A 201 -65.70 -8.99 33.20
N GLY A 202 -64.66 -8.70 32.41
CA GLY A 202 -64.78 -8.13 31.06
C GLY A 202 -64.37 -9.14 29.98
N PRO A 203 -64.88 -9.06 28.73
CA PRO A 203 -64.64 -10.07 27.70
C PRO A 203 -63.14 -10.17 27.34
N ARG A 204 -62.52 -11.32 27.67
CA ARG A 204 -61.14 -11.66 27.32
C ARG A 204 -61.01 -11.95 25.83
N LYS A 205 -60.80 -10.93 25.00
CA LYS A 205 -60.45 -11.13 23.58
C LYS A 205 -58.93 -11.08 23.43
N ARG A 206 -58.32 -12.27 23.33
CA ARG A 206 -56.91 -12.43 22.96
C ARG A 206 -56.71 -11.79 21.58
N VAL A 207 -55.91 -10.73 21.50
CA VAL A 207 -55.47 -10.19 20.21
C VAL A 207 -54.24 -11.00 19.81
N ASP A 208 -54.33 -11.73 18.70
CA ASP A 208 -53.20 -12.44 18.11
C ASP A 208 -52.24 -11.40 17.50
N MET A 209 -51.06 -11.26 18.11
CA MET A 209 -50.04 -10.27 17.74
C MET A 209 -48.90 -10.88 16.91
N GLY A 210 -49.12 -12.06 16.30
CA GLY A 210 -48.10 -12.72 15.49
C GLY A 210 -46.86 -13.16 16.29
N SER A 211 -45.93 -13.84 15.62
CA SER A 211 -44.73 -14.39 16.26
C SER A 211 -43.83 -13.28 16.86
N PRO A 212 -43.25 -13.48 18.06
CA PRO A 212 -42.38 -12.49 18.72
C PRO A 212 -40.98 -12.38 18.09
N VAL A 213 -40.75 -13.05 16.96
CA VAL A 213 -39.50 -12.98 16.23
C VAL A 213 -39.62 -11.81 15.25
N PRO A 214 -38.74 -10.80 15.31
CA PRO A 214 -38.71 -9.78 14.28
C PRO A 214 -38.51 -10.49 12.93
N ASP A 215 -39.46 -10.32 12.01
CA ASP A 215 -39.28 -10.69 10.61
C ASP A 215 -38.27 -9.71 10.04
N VAL A 216 -36.99 -9.95 10.33
CA VAL A 216 -35.90 -9.26 9.67
C VAL A 216 -36.11 -9.62 8.20
N PRO A 217 -36.43 -8.66 7.31
CA PRO A 217 -36.48 -8.99 5.91
C PRO A 217 -35.15 -9.66 5.60
N ALA A 218 -35.19 -10.87 5.03
CA ALA A 218 -34.02 -11.54 4.51
C ALA A 218 -33.46 -10.62 3.43
N ASP A 219 -32.67 -9.65 3.88
CA ASP A 219 -32.38 -8.46 3.14
C ASP A 219 -31.54 -8.92 1.96
N ARG A 220 -32.02 -8.67 0.75
CA ARG A 220 -31.29 -9.02 -0.48
C ARG A 220 -29.86 -8.52 -0.42
N THR A 221 -29.59 -7.46 0.34
CA THR A 221 -28.27 -6.88 0.62
C THR A 221 -27.29 -7.86 1.28
N LEU A 222 -27.72 -8.76 2.18
CA LEU A 222 -26.86 -9.78 2.78
C LEU A 222 -26.59 -10.96 1.83
N GLN A 223 -27.55 -11.29 0.97
CA GLN A 223 -27.35 -12.30 -0.08
C GLN A 223 -26.43 -11.76 -1.18
N THR A 224 -26.61 -10.52 -1.63
CA THR A 224 -25.75 -9.90 -2.65
C THR A 224 -24.33 -9.69 -2.13
N THR A 225 -24.14 -9.33 -0.85
CA THR A 225 -22.80 -9.20 -0.27
C THR A 225 -22.12 -10.57 -0.10
N HIS A 226 -22.86 -11.62 0.26
CA HIS A 226 -22.32 -12.98 0.25
C HIS A 226 -21.94 -13.47 -1.14
N ASP A 227 -22.76 -13.19 -2.16
CA ASP A 227 -22.49 -13.56 -3.55
C ASP A 227 -21.29 -12.80 -4.14
N GLU A 228 -21.16 -11.50 -3.84
CA GLU A 228 -20.03 -10.67 -4.27
C GLU A 228 -18.72 -11.07 -3.58
N VAL A 229 -18.75 -11.38 -2.28
CA VAL A 229 -17.58 -11.87 -1.54
C VAL A 229 -17.17 -13.26 -2.04
N ALA A 230 -18.12 -14.16 -2.33
CA ALA A 230 -17.84 -15.47 -2.90
C ALA A 230 -17.24 -15.35 -4.32
N ALA A 231 -17.73 -14.42 -5.14
CA ALA A 231 -17.18 -14.14 -6.46
C ALA A 231 -15.76 -13.54 -6.38
N ALA A 232 -15.49 -12.67 -5.40
CA ALA A 232 -14.16 -12.10 -5.18
C ALA A 232 -13.14 -13.16 -4.71
N ILE A 233 -13.54 -14.09 -3.85
CA ILE A 233 -12.70 -15.22 -3.40
C ILE A 233 -12.41 -16.15 -4.59
N ALA A 234 -13.42 -16.50 -5.38
CA ALA A 234 -13.24 -17.34 -6.57
C ALA A 234 -12.33 -16.67 -7.63
N ALA A 235 -12.43 -15.35 -7.81
CA ALA A 235 -11.54 -14.59 -8.70
C ALA A 235 -10.09 -14.53 -8.18
N ALA A 236 -9.91 -14.44 -6.86
CA ALA A 236 -8.60 -14.49 -6.21
C ALA A 236 -7.95 -15.88 -6.35
N GLU A 237 -8.72 -16.96 -6.18
CA GLU A 237 -8.27 -18.35 -6.39
C GLU A 237 -7.98 -18.65 -7.87
N ALA A 238 -8.77 -18.10 -8.80
CA ALA A 238 -8.47 -18.22 -10.23
C ALA A 238 -7.17 -17.50 -10.60
N SER A 239 -6.89 -16.35 -9.97
CA SER A 239 -5.67 -15.58 -10.17
C SER A 239 -4.44 -16.27 -9.56
N SER A 240 -4.59 -16.96 -8.42
CA SER A 240 -3.50 -17.76 -7.84
C SER A 240 -3.22 -19.03 -8.64
N ASN A 241 -4.26 -19.68 -9.18
CA ASN A 241 -4.09 -20.85 -10.06
C ASN A 241 -3.47 -20.49 -11.42
N LEU A 242 -3.69 -19.29 -11.93
CA LEU A 242 -2.98 -18.75 -13.10
C LEU A 242 -1.49 -18.51 -12.82
N HIS A 243 -1.12 -18.17 -11.58
CA HIS A 243 0.29 -18.07 -11.16
C HIS A 243 0.96 -19.44 -11.10
N GLY A 244 0.31 -20.44 -10.49
CA GLY A 244 0.82 -21.83 -10.44
C GLY A 244 0.91 -22.51 -11.82
N SER A 245 -0.03 -22.20 -12.72
CA SER A 245 -0.01 -22.74 -14.10
C SER A 245 1.09 -22.12 -14.97
N ARG A 246 1.54 -20.90 -14.66
CA ARG A 246 2.65 -20.24 -15.36
C ARG A 246 4.01 -20.75 -14.89
N GLU A 247 4.09 -21.20 -13.64
CA GLU A 247 5.27 -21.84 -13.06
C GLU A 247 5.47 -23.28 -13.61
N ALA A 248 4.37 -24.00 -13.86
CA ALA A 248 4.42 -25.35 -14.46
C ALA A 248 4.86 -25.36 -15.94
N LEU A 249 4.58 -24.31 -16.73
CA LEU A 249 5.01 -24.19 -18.12
C LEU A 249 6.45 -23.64 -18.31
N GLY A 250 7.16 -23.33 -17.22
CA GLY A 250 8.54 -22.83 -17.26
C GLY A 250 9.63 -23.90 -17.10
N SER A 251 9.28 -25.18 -16.98
CA SER A 251 10.24 -26.26 -16.62
C SER A 251 10.81 -27.07 -17.79
N ASP A 252 10.88 -26.51 -19.00
CA ASP A 252 11.67 -27.10 -20.11
C ASP A 252 13.05 -26.45 -20.22
N ALA A 253 13.84 -26.56 -19.15
CA ALA A 253 15.28 -26.36 -19.18
C ALA A 253 15.95 -27.72 -18.94
N GLY A 254 16.67 -28.19 -19.96
CA GLY A 254 17.36 -29.49 -19.98
C GLY A 254 18.32 -29.72 -18.80
N PRO A 255 18.81 -30.96 -18.63
CA PRO A 255 19.44 -31.40 -17.39
C PRO A 255 20.73 -30.63 -17.13
N ILE A 256 20.77 -29.90 -16.02
CA ILE A 256 21.99 -29.28 -15.50
C ILE A 256 22.77 -30.38 -14.78
N ALA A 257 23.99 -30.64 -15.28
CA ALA A 257 24.94 -31.56 -14.68
C ALA A 257 25.27 -31.16 -13.23
N ALA A 258 25.31 -32.14 -12.34
CA ALA A 258 25.73 -31.96 -10.94
C ALA A 258 27.20 -31.50 -10.86
N PRO A 259 27.56 -30.60 -9.94
CA PRO A 259 28.96 -30.26 -9.70
C PRO A 259 29.66 -31.41 -8.97
N ALA A 260 30.80 -31.82 -9.50
CA ALA A 260 31.68 -32.82 -8.93
C ALA A 260 32.34 -32.33 -7.64
N ASP A 261 32.49 -33.29 -6.72
CA ASP A 261 33.14 -33.22 -5.42
C ASP A 261 34.60 -32.72 -5.54
N GLU A 262 34.97 -31.71 -4.76
CA GLU A 262 36.33 -31.15 -4.68
C GLU A 262 37.02 -31.70 -3.40
N PRO A 263 38.26 -32.22 -3.46
CA PRO A 263 38.85 -32.95 -2.35
C PRO A 263 39.46 -32.04 -1.27
N ALA A 264 39.37 -32.48 -0.01
CA ALA A 264 39.93 -31.83 1.18
C ALA A 264 41.48 -31.74 1.17
N PRO A 265 42.09 -30.71 1.83
CA PRO A 265 43.53 -30.56 1.87
C PRO A 265 44.19 -31.43 2.96
N GLU A 266 45.24 -32.15 2.58
CA GLU A 266 46.11 -32.93 3.45
C GLU A 266 46.95 -32.03 4.38
N THR A 267 46.98 -32.39 5.68
CA THR A 267 47.85 -31.81 6.69
C THR A 267 49.23 -32.47 6.64
N LYS A 268 50.27 -31.71 6.26
CA LYS A 268 51.67 -32.13 6.47
C LYS A 268 52.09 -31.85 7.91
N GLY A 269 52.35 -32.92 8.65
CA GLY A 269 52.99 -32.89 9.97
C GLY A 269 54.50 -32.64 9.89
N ASP A 270 54.99 -31.88 10.86
CA ASP A 270 56.40 -31.57 11.14
C ASP A 270 57.03 -32.69 12.00
N PRO A 271 58.26 -33.18 11.75
CA PRO A 271 58.82 -34.29 12.49
C PRO A 271 59.68 -33.84 13.68
N GLY A 272 59.20 -34.19 14.88
CA GLY A 272 59.95 -34.78 16.01
C GLY A 272 61.28 -34.21 16.48
N GLU A 273 61.32 -33.81 17.76
CA GLU A 273 62.52 -33.87 18.62
C GLU A 273 62.18 -34.64 19.92
N PRO A 274 63.06 -35.53 20.45
CA PRO A 274 62.71 -36.52 21.47
C PRO A 274 62.95 -36.02 22.91
N PRO A 275 62.46 -36.74 23.95
CA PRO A 275 62.53 -36.27 25.32
C PRO A 275 63.83 -36.68 26.03
N ALA A 276 64.22 -35.85 26.99
CA ALA A 276 65.40 -35.96 27.82
C ALA A 276 65.36 -37.15 28.82
N GLN A 277 66.53 -37.76 29.00
CA GLN A 277 67.07 -38.20 30.29
C GLN A 277 68.55 -37.77 30.35
#